data_AF-A0A4U0XMA5-F1
#
_entry.id   AF-A0A4U0XMA5-F1
#
_cell.length_a   1.000
_cell.length_b   1.000
_cell.length_c   1.000
_cell.angle_alpha   90.00
_cell.angle_beta   90.00
_cell.angle_gamma   90.00
#
_symmetry.space_group_name_H-M   'P 1'
#
loop_
_entity.id
_entity.type
_entity.pdbx_description
1 polymer ?
#
loop_
_entity_poly.entity_id
_entity_poly.type
_entity_poly.pdbx_seq_one_letter_code
_entity_poly.pdbx_strand_id
1 'polypeptide(L)'
;MASTASQTTLETLTFLTTRLQRAEFVLSGQASVDVQRAQEPEHQATNLSGTVTSRICHLESALQALAARSSTVAEILELHFRYPDLFHALSATTAPSTLSTSELTSIILASAPLFPTTSSRLSSIINDTPIPDAASSATLVSLQPRLTDLELRRQEEQAQEIAELRKRSAKVLERWYELSALGAGECWSEWEGRLAAVEQSVRREENARTREEGMV
;
A
#
# COMPACT_ATOMS: atom_id res chain seq x y z
N MET A 1 -44.24 -7.67 64.37
CA MET A 1 -43.91 -6.34 63.83
C MET A 1 -42.56 -5.83 64.33
N ALA A 2 -42.18 -6.01 65.60
CA ALA A 2 -40.84 -5.64 66.09
C ALA A 2 -39.71 -6.58 65.59
N SER A 3 -39.97 -7.88 65.42
CA SER A 3 -38.96 -8.86 65.00
C SER A 3 -38.47 -8.69 63.55
N THR A 4 -39.35 -8.30 62.63
CA THR A 4 -39.01 -8.09 61.22
C THR A 4 -38.16 -6.84 61.01
N ALA A 5 -38.39 -5.78 61.81
CA ALA A 5 -37.56 -4.58 61.79
C ALA A 5 -36.16 -4.86 62.36
N SER A 6 -36.04 -5.62 63.45
CA SER A 6 -34.73 -6.06 63.96
C SER A 6 -33.98 -6.92 62.94
N GLN A 7 -34.67 -7.78 62.20
CA GLN A 7 -34.04 -8.66 61.19
C GLN A 7 -33.49 -7.88 59.98
N THR A 8 -34.24 -6.91 59.44
CA THR A 8 -33.73 -6.08 58.33
C THR A 8 -32.55 -5.19 58.76
N THR A 9 -32.52 -4.72 60.01
CA THR A 9 -31.36 -4.00 60.53
C THR A 9 -30.11 -4.87 60.65
N LEU A 10 -30.27 -6.15 61.01
CA LEU A 10 -29.15 -7.10 61.06
C LEU A 10 -28.66 -7.44 59.65
N GLU A 11 -29.56 -7.66 58.68
CA GLU A 11 -29.19 -7.96 57.29
C GLU A 11 -28.50 -6.76 56.59
N THR A 12 -28.96 -5.54 56.85
CA THR A 12 -28.28 -4.35 56.33
C THR A 12 -26.92 -4.14 56.98
N LEU A 13 -26.80 -4.40 58.28
CA LEU A 13 -25.51 -4.34 58.97
C LEU A 13 -24.53 -5.38 58.41
N THR A 14 -24.95 -6.63 58.19
CA THR A 14 -24.07 -7.67 57.61
C THR A 14 -23.68 -7.37 56.16
N PHE A 15 -24.57 -6.78 55.36
CA PHE A 15 -24.22 -6.30 54.02
C PHE A 15 -23.20 -5.16 54.08
N LEU A 16 -23.36 -4.22 55.01
CA LEU A 16 -22.42 -3.11 55.17
C LEU A 16 -21.06 -3.60 55.69
N THR A 17 -21.00 -4.53 56.64
CA THR A 17 -19.73 -5.07 57.15
C THR A 17 -19.01 -5.88 56.07
N THR A 18 -19.71 -6.71 55.30
CA THR A 18 -19.09 -7.45 54.18
C THR A 18 -18.57 -6.51 53.09
N ARG A 19 -19.30 -5.43 52.80
CA ARG A 19 -18.86 -4.43 51.83
C ARG A 19 -17.70 -3.57 52.34
N LEU A 20 -17.67 -3.25 53.64
CA LEU A 20 -16.56 -2.55 54.28
C LEU A 20 -15.30 -3.42 54.31
N GLN A 21 -15.42 -4.71 54.66
CA GLN A 21 -14.32 -5.67 54.58
C GLN A 21 -13.78 -5.82 53.16
N ARG A 22 -14.64 -5.81 52.14
CA ARG A 22 -14.19 -5.80 50.74
C ARG A 22 -13.46 -4.51 50.37
N ALA A 23 -13.94 -3.35 50.81
CA ALA A 23 -13.28 -2.07 50.57
C ALA A 23 -11.92 -2.00 51.30
N GLU A 24 -11.86 -2.49 52.54
CA GLU A 24 -10.64 -2.60 53.32
C GLU A 24 -9.66 -3.58 52.69
N PHE A 25 -10.12 -4.73 52.19
CA PHE A 25 -9.31 -5.68 51.43
C PHE A 25 -8.75 -5.04 50.15
N VAL A 26 -9.57 -4.30 49.41
CA VAL A 26 -9.13 -3.58 48.20
C VAL A 26 -8.11 -2.50 48.55
N LEU A 27 -8.22 -1.84 49.71
CA LEU A 27 -7.34 -0.73 50.09
C LEU A 27 -6.02 -1.18 50.76
N SER A 28 -6.06 -2.26 51.55
CA SER A 28 -4.91 -2.77 52.29
C SER A 28 -4.25 -3.97 51.62
N GLY A 29 -4.95 -4.68 50.73
CA GLY A 29 -4.48 -5.90 50.08
C GLY A 29 -4.28 -7.09 51.03
N GLN A 30 -4.50 -6.90 52.34
CA GLN A 30 -4.28 -7.89 53.39
C GLN A 30 -5.66 -8.16 54.03
N ALA A 31 -6.26 -9.31 53.71
CA ALA A 31 -7.30 -9.83 54.59
C ALA A 31 -6.61 -10.14 55.92
N SER A 32 -7.14 -9.65 57.05
CA SER A 32 -6.61 -9.89 58.40
C SER A 32 -6.73 -11.36 58.86
N VAL A 33 -6.70 -12.31 57.93
CA VAL A 33 -6.67 -13.74 58.17
C VAL A 33 -5.30 -14.23 57.72
N ASP A 34 -4.26 -13.89 58.49
CA ASP A 34 -2.96 -14.58 58.44
C ASP A 34 -2.15 -14.22 59.70
N VAL A 35 -2.60 -14.71 60.86
CA VAL A 35 -1.72 -14.89 62.04
C VAL A 35 -0.77 -16.09 61.84
N GLN A 36 -0.76 -16.73 60.66
CA GLN A 36 -0.08 -18.00 60.43
C GLN A 36 0.91 -18.02 59.24
N ARG A 37 1.20 -16.90 58.57
CA ARG A 37 2.26 -16.86 57.53
C ARG A 37 3.67 -16.55 58.08
N ALA A 38 3.91 -16.77 59.37
CA ALA A 38 5.20 -16.50 59.99
C ALA A 38 6.31 -17.54 59.68
N GLN A 39 6.06 -18.52 58.80
CA GLN A 39 7.04 -19.58 58.52
C GLN A 39 6.94 -20.01 57.05
N GLU A 40 7.69 -19.38 56.14
CA GLU A 40 8.32 -19.96 54.92
C GLU A 40 8.92 -18.84 54.01
N PRO A 41 9.92 -19.15 53.15
CA PRO A 41 11.19 -18.43 53.11
C PRO A 41 11.23 -17.13 52.29
N GLU A 42 12.16 -16.28 52.71
CA GLU A 42 12.33 -14.86 52.41
C GLU A 42 12.86 -14.51 51.02
N HIS A 43 12.29 -15.00 49.92
CA HIS A 43 12.74 -14.55 48.59
C HIS A 43 11.56 -14.22 47.67
N GLN A 44 10.77 -13.18 48.02
CA GLN A 44 9.93 -12.34 47.13
C GLN A 44 8.87 -11.50 47.88
N ALA A 45 8.80 -11.59 49.21
CA ALA A 45 7.74 -10.96 50.02
C ALA A 45 7.95 -9.46 50.37
N THR A 46 8.88 -8.74 49.75
CA THR A 46 9.09 -7.31 50.07
C THR A 46 8.11 -6.37 49.35
N ASN A 47 7.47 -6.81 48.27
CA ASN A 47 6.71 -5.92 47.38
C ASN A 47 5.19 -5.84 47.65
N LEU A 48 4.67 -6.56 48.65
CA LEU A 48 3.22 -6.74 48.86
C LEU A 48 2.73 -6.34 50.26
N SER A 49 3.60 -5.86 51.15
CA SER A 49 3.25 -5.55 52.55
C SER A 49 2.79 -4.08 52.78
N GLY A 50 2.59 -3.30 51.72
CA GLY A 50 2.20 -1.89 51.81
C GLY A 50 0.74 -1.62 51.42
N THR A 51 0.15 -0.56 51.99
CA THR A 51 -1.14 0.00 51.58
C THR A 51 -1.18 0.22 50.06
N VAL A 52 -2.34 0.06 49.41
CA VAL A 52 -2.44 0.22 47.95
C VAL A 52 -1.91 1.57 47.46
N THR A 53 -2.07 2.63 48.25
CA THR A 53 -1.51 3.96 47.95
C THR A 53 0.03 3.94 47.90
N SER A 54 0.71 3.25 48.82
CA SER A 54 2.17 3.15 48.80
C SER A 54 2.66 2.31 47.62
N ARG A 55 1.91 1.28 47.23
CA ARG A 55 2.21 0.45 46.06
C ARG A 55 2.03 1.23 44.75
N ILE A 56 0.96 2.02 44.63
CA ILE A 56 0.74 2.91 43.48
C ILE A 56 1.86 3.94 43.40
N CYS A 57 2.20 4.60 44.52
CA CYS A 57 3.28 5.57 44.56
C CYS A 57 4.64 4.94 44.19
N HIS A 58 4.92 3.71 44.65
CA HIS A 58 6.12 2.99 44.28
C HIS A 58 6.13 2.66 42.77
N LEU A 59 5.04 2.14 42.23
CA LEU A 59 4.92 1.85 40.79
C LEU A 59 5.05 3.12 39.94
N GLU A 60 4.48 4.23 40.38
CA GLU A 60 4.61 5.52 39.73
C GLU A 60 6.07 5.99 39.73
N SER A 61 6.76 5.93 40.88
CA SER A 61 8.18 6.29 40.96
C SER A 61 9.07 5.37 40.11
N ALA A 62 8.76 4.07 40.07
CA ALA A 62 9.48 3.10 39.24
C ALA A 62 9.21 3.33 37.74
N LEU A 63 7.99 3.69 37.37
CA LEU A 63 7.61 4.03 36.01
C LEU A 63 8.27 5.34 35.58
N GLN A 64 8.31 6.36 36.44
CA GLN A 64 9.04 7.61 36.18
C GLN A 64 10.55 7.35 36.01
N ALA A 65 11.15 6.51 36.86
CA ALA A 65 12.54 6.10 36.70
C ALA A 65 12.79 5.32 35.41
N LEU A 66 11.82 4.50 34.97
CA LEU A 66 11.90 3.77 33.71
C LEU A 66 11.72 4.69 32.50
N ALA A 67 10.78 5.63 32.55
CA ALA A 67 10.58 6.65 31.52
C ALA A 67 11.83 7.52 31.34
N ALA A 68 12.51 7.87 32.43
CA ALA A 68 13.80 8.59 32.36
C ALA A 68 14.92 7.76 31.72
N ARG A 69 14.86 6.42 31.79
CA ARG A 69 15.88 5.50 31.23
C ARG A 69 15.59 5.05 29.80
N SER A 70 14.33 5.04 29.36
CA SER A 70 13.92 4.57 28.04
C SER A 70 13.00 5.56 27.33
N SER A 71 13.47 6.11 26.19
CA SER A 71 12.72 7.04 25.33
C SER A 71 11.37 6.48 24.88
N THR A 72 11.30 5.19 24.57
CA THR A 72 10.08 4.53 24.10
C THR A 72 8.95 4.58 25.11
N VAL A 73 9.25 4.45 26.41
CA VAL A 73 8.25 4.55 27.48
C VAL A 73 7.78 6.01 27.62
N ALA A 74 8.68 6.98 27.49
CA ALA A 74 8.32 8.39 27.48
C ALA A 74 7.41 8.74 26.29
N GLU A 75 7.71 8.22 25.10
CA GLU A 75 6.89 8.40 23.89
C GLU A 75 5.50 7.76 24.03
N ILE A 76 5.40 6.56 24.61
CA ILE A 76 4.09 5.91 24.86
C ILE A 76 3.27 6.71 25.87
N LEU A 77 3.89 7.28 26.90
CA LEU A 77 3.20 8.14 27.86
C LEU A 77 2.72 9.43 27.18
N GLU A 78 3.53 10.07 26.34
CA GLU A 78 3.11 11.24 25.57
C GLU A 78 1.94 10.89 24.61
N LEU A 79 2.00 9.72 23.98
CA LEU A 79 0.93 9.20 23.15
C LEU A 79 -0.35 8.96 23.95
N HIS A 80 -0.24 8.41 25.16
CA HIS A 80 -1.37 8.20 26.07
C HIS A 80 -2.02 9.53 26.49
N PHE A 81 -1.22 10.56 26.82
CA PHE A 81 -1.73 11.88 27.17
C PHE A 81 -2.38 12.60 25.98
N ARG A 82 -1.81 12.47 24.79
CA ARG A 82 -2.32 13.14 23.58
C ARG A 82 -3.54 12.42 22.98
N TYR A 83 -3.61 11.11 23.14
CA TYR A 83 -4.67 10.26 22.59
C TYR A 83 -5.16 9.23 23.61
N PRO A 84 -5.88 9.66 24.66
CA PRO A 84 -6.45 8.73 25.65
C PRO A 84 -7.42 7.73 25.02
N ASP A 85 -8.04 8.09 23.89
CA ASP A 85 -9.02 7.28 23.16
C ASP A 85 -8.41 6.03 22.51
N LEU A 86 -7.09 5.99 22.28
CA LEU A 86 -6.43 4.80 21.70
C LEU A 86 -6.32 3.65 22.70
N PHE A 87 -6.31 3.96 24.00
CA PHE A 87 -6.06 3.00 25.08
C PHE A 87 -7.30 2.65 25.88
N HIS A 88 -8.37 3.44 25.77
CA HIS A 88 -9.69 3.05 26.22
C HIS A 88 -10.35 2.28 25.08
N ALA A 89 -10.45 0.96 25.21
CA ALA A 89 -11.27 0.18 24.29
C ALA A 89 -12.69 0.75 24.33
N LEU A 90 -13.10 1.43 23.26
CA LEU A 90 -14.49 1.81 23.06
C LEU A 90 -15.30 0.53 23.27
N SER A 91 -16.24 0.58 24.21
CA SER A 91 -17.16 -0.53 24.45
C SER A 91 -17.73 -0.96 23.10
N ALA A 92 -17.47 -2.20 22.70
CA ALA A 92 -17.73 -2.74 21.35
C ALA A 92 -19.21 -2.81 20.96
N THR A 93 -20.10 -2.12 21.69
CA THR A 93 -21.55 -2.16 21.53
C THR A 93 -22.10 -0.97 20.74
N THR A 94 -21.36 0.13 20.58
CA THR A 94 -21.84 1.27 19.79
C THR A 94 -20.77 1.73 18.84
N ALA A 95 -20.85 1.25 17.59
CA ALA A 95 -20.16 1.88 16.48
C ALA A 95 -20.52 3.39 16.48
N PRO A 96 -19.56 4.31 16.30
CA PRO A 96 -19.86 5.73 16.24
C PRO A 96 -20.58 6.01 14.92
N SER A 97 -21.92 5.87 14.91
CA SER A 97 -22.73 6.34 13.80
C SER A 97 -22.81 7.85 13.89
N THR A 98 -21.95 8.54 13.15
CA THR A 98 -22.11 9.98 12.85
C THR A 98 -23.38 10.27 12.05
N LEU A 99 -24.11 9.23 11.65
CA LEU A 99 -25.33 9.25 10.86
C LEU A 99 -26.55 9.10 11.78
N SER A 100 -27.56 9.93 11.52
CA SER A 100 -28.86 9.84 12.17
C SER A 100 -29.56 8.51 11.85
N THR A 101 -30.45 8.07 12.72
CA THR A 101 -31.23 6.83 12.52
C THR A 101 -32.04 6.84 11.22
N SER A 102 -32.45 8.03 10.75
CA SER A 102 -33.12 8.20 9.46
C SER A 102 -32.20 7.99 8.25
N GLU A 103 -30.91 8.31 8.37
CA GLU A 103 -29.93 8.09 7.30
C GLU A 103 -29.50 6.62 7.25
N LEU A 104 -29.42 5.94 8.40
CA LEU A 104 -29.15 4.50 8.43
C LEU A 104 -30.27 3.70 7.78
N THR A 105 -31.54 4.04 8.05
CA THR A 105 -32.67 3.35 7.42
C THR A 105 -32.74 3.61 5.92
N SER A 106 -32.39 4.81 5.44
CA SER A 106 -32.35 5.10 4.01
C SER A 106 -31.24 4.34 3.29
N ILE A 107 -30.06 4.20 3.91
CA ILE A 107 -28.95 3.38 3.40
C ILE A 107 -29.32 1.89 3.38
N ILE A 108 -29.93 1.38 4.45
CA ILE A 108 -30.37 -0.02 4.51
C ILE A 108 -31.41 -0.30 3.42
N LEU A 109 -32.38 0.60 3.23
CA LEU A 109 -33.43 0.43 2.23
C LEU A 109 -32.86 0.54 0.80
N ALA A 110 -31.90 1.43 0.57
CA ALA A 110 -31.19 1.55 -0.70
C ALA A 110 -30.29 0.33 -1.00
N SER A 111 -29.70 -0.29 0.03
CA SER A 111 -28.84 -1.48 -0.11
C SER A 111 -29.59 -2.80 -0.11
N ALA A 112 -30.84 -2.83 0.38
CA ALA A 112 -31.69 -4.02 0.43
C ALA A 112 -31.73 -4.84 -0.88
N PRO A 113 -31.91 -4.27 -2.09
CA PRO A 113 -31.94 -5.05 -3.33
C PRO A 113 -30.56 -5.58 -3.75
N LEU A 114 -29.46 -5.06 -3.20
CA LEU A 114 -28.10 -5.54 -3.51
C LEU A 114 -27.81 -6.89 -2.85
N PHE A 115 -28.41 -7.20 -1.71
CA PHE A 115 -28.18 -8.48 -1.03
C PHE A 115 -28.67 -9.70 -1.82
N PRO A 116 -29.94 -9.78 -2.29
CA PRO A 116 -30.38 -10.94 -3.06
C PRO A 116 -29.69 -11.01 -4.43
N THR A 117 -29.38 -9.87 -5.05
CA THR A 117 -28.70 -9.84 -6.36
C THR A 117 -27.24 -10.28 -6.26
N THR A 118 -26.51 -9.87 -5.22
CA THR A 118 -25.14 -10.35 -4.98
C THR A 118 -25.12 -11.81 -4.55
N SER A 119 -26.08 -12.26 -3.73
CA SER A 119 -26.22 -13.68 -3.37
C SER A 119 -26.49 -14.55 -4.60
N SER A 120 -27.41 -14.14 -5.49
CA SER A 120 -27.67 -14.83 -6.75
C SER A 120 -26.44 -14.87 -7.67
N ARG A 121 -25.68 -13.76 -7.76
CA ARG A 121 -24.43 -13.72 -8.53
C ARG A 121 -23.36 -14.63 -7.95
N LEU A 122 -23.18 -14.66 -6.62
CA LEU A 122 -22.23 -15.57 -5.97
C LEU A 122 -22.63 -17.04 -6.16
N SER A 123 -23.93 -17.35 -6.04
CA SER A 123 -24.43 -18.70 -6.31
C SER A 123 -24.24 -19.10 -7.78
N SER A 124 -24.47 -18.19 -8.73
CA SER A 124 -24.22 -18.44 -10.16
C SER A 124 -22.73 -18.64 -10.43
N ILE A 125 -21.84 -17.84 -9.83
CA ILE A 125 -20.38 -18.04 -9.98
C ILE A 125 -19.95 -19.41 -9.45
N ILE A 126 -20.44 -19.81 -8.28
CA ILE A 126 -20.07 -21.11 -7.68
C ILE A 126 -20.61 -22.29 -8.51
N ASN A 127 -21.80 -22.16 -9.10
CA ASN A 127 -22.46 -23.25 -9.82
C ASN A 127 -22.07 -23.33 -11.30
N ASP A 128 -21.91 -22.19 -11.96
CA ASP A 128 -21.72 -22.11 -13.42
C ASP A 128 -20.24 -22.06 -13.81
N THR A 129 -19.33 -21.67 -12.91
CA THR A 129 -17.89 -21.69 -13.16
C THR A 129 -17.21 -22.74 -12.29
N PRO A 130 -16.85 -23.92 -12.83
CA PRO A 130 -16.00 -24.84 -12.10
C PRO A 130 -14.67 -24.12 -11.87
N ILE A 131 -14.37 -23.80 -10.61
CA ILE A 131 -13.06 -23.28 -10.22
C ILE A 131 -12.04 -24.33 -10.70
N PRO A 132 -11.11 -23.99 -11.60
CA PRO A 132 -10.15 -24.95 -12.12
C PRO A 132 -9.35 -25.53 -10.96
N ASP A 133 -9.09 -26.85 -11.02
CA ASP A 133 -8.34 -27.55 -9.98
C ASP A 133 -7.03 -26.82 -9.68
N ALA A 134 -6.77 -26.54 -8.40
CA ALA A 134 -5.58 -25.83 -7.95
C ALA A 134 -4.28 -26.53 -8.37
N ALA A 135 -4.32 -27.85 -8.59
CA ALA A 135 -3.19 -28.59 -9.14
C ALA A 135 -2.91 -28.19 -10.61
N SER A 136 -3.95 -27.99 -11.42
CA SER A 136 -3.80 -27.55 -12.81
C SER A 136 -3.24 -26.12 -12.91
N SER A 137 -3.67 -25.21 -12.03
CA SER A 137 -3.12 -23.84 -12.01
C SER A 137 -1.68 -23.82 -11.48
N ALA A 138 -1.35 -24.61 -10.46
CA ALA A 138 0.01 -24.74 -9.96
C ALA A 138 0.98 -25.28 -11.02
N THR A 139 0.55 -26.26 -11.83
CA THR A 139 1.37 -26.77 -12.95
C THR A 139 1.60 -25.72 -14.02
N LEU A 140 0.60 -24.88 -14.35
CA LEU A 140 0.78 -23.76 -15.29
C LEU A 140 1.79 -22.73 -14.78
N VAL A 141 1.71 -22.37 -13.49
CA VAL A 141 2.69 -21.47 -12.86
C VAL A 141 4.10 -22.07 -12.89
N SER A 142 4.23 -23.39 -12.69
CA SER A 142 5.53 -24.07 -12.77
C SER A 142 6.14 -24.07 -14.17
N LEU A 143 5.33 -23.95 -15.24
CA LEU A 143 5.78 -23.90 -16.63
C LEU A 143 6.16 -22.49 -17.10
N GLN A 144 5.69 -21.45 -16.40
CA GLN A 144 6.01 -20.06 -16.69
C GLN A 144 7.52 -19.77 -16.90
N PRO A 145 8.45 -20.22 -16.03
CA PRO A 145 9.88 -19.96 -16.23
C PRO A 145 10.43 -20.59 -17.52
N ARG A 146 9.89 -21.75 -17.94
CA ARG A 146 10.31 -22.38 -19.19
C ARG A 146 9.84 -21.60 -20.41
N LEU A 147 8.62 -21.04 -20.35
CA LEU A 147 8.12 -20.17 -21.42
C LEU A 147 8.97 -18.91 -21.54
N THR A 148 9.31 -18.27 -20.42
CA THR A 148 10.16 -17.06 -20.44
C THR A 148 11.55 -17.35 -20.99
N ASP A 149 12.15 -18.50 -20.66
CA ASP A 149 13.46 -18.88 -21.18
C ASP A 149 13.43 -19.12 -22.70
N LEU A 150 12.38 -19.76 -23.21
CA LEU A 150 12.20 -19.99 -24.64
C LEU A 150 11.91 -18.70 -25.40
N GLU A 151 11.08 -17.81 -24.83
CA GLU A 151 10.80 -16.50 -25.39
C GLU A 151 12.06 -15.64 -25.49
N LEU A 152 12.87 -15.62 -24.42
CA LEU A 152 14.11 -14.85 -24.40
C LEU A 152 15.09 -15.34 -25.48
N ARG A 153 15.30 -16.65 -25.60
CA ARG A 153 16.14 -17.22 -26.67
C ARG A 153 15.64 -16.86 -28.06
N ARG A 154 14.33 -16.97 -28.28
CA ARG A 154 13.73 -16.62 -29.57
C ARG A 154 13.89 -15.13 -29.89
N GLN A 155 13.75 -14.27 -28.89
CA GLN A 155 13.96 -12.83 -29.04
C GLN A 155 15.42 -12.51 -29.39
N GLU A 156 16.38 -13.19 -28.77
CA GLU A 156 17.80 -13.04 -29.09
C GLU A 156 18.10 -13.46 -30.53
N GLU A 157 17.60 -14.62 -30.97
CA GLU A 157 17.74 -15.10 -32.36
C GLU A 157 17.14 -14.11 -33.35
N GLN A 158 15.91 -13.65 -33.10
CA GLN A 158 15.25 -12.65 -33.94
C GLN A 158 16.00 -11.31 -33.97
N ALA A 159 16.53 -10.87 -32.83
CA ALA A 159 17.29 -9.63 -32.75
C ALA A 159 18.59 -9.72 -33.58
N GLN A 160 19.27 -10.87 -33.56
CA GLN A 160 20.45 -11.11 -34.39
C GLN A 160 20.11 -11.09 -35.88
N GLU A 161 19.06 -11.80 -36.30
CA GLU A 161 18.61 -11.81 -37.70
C GLU A 161 18.22 -10.40 -38.17
N ILE A 162 17.46 -9.66 -37.37
CA ILE A 162 17.06 -8.28 -37.68
C ILE A 162 18.30 -7.38 -37.79
N ALA A 163 19.28 -7.54 -36.89
CA ALA A 163 20.51 -6.76 -36.94
C ALA A 163 21.32 -7.05 -38.22
N GLU A 164 21.40 -8.31 -38.64
CA GLU A 164 22.04 -8.69 -39.90
C GLU A 164 21.30 -8.14 -41.12
N LEU A 165 19.98 -8.28 -41.16
CA LEU A 165 19.15 -7.75 -42.25
C LEU A 165 19.27 -6.23 -42.35
N ARG A 166 19.29 -5.52 -41.21
CA ARG A 166 19.52 -4.07 -41.16
C ARG A 166 20.91 -3.68 -41.70
N LYS A 167 21.95 -4.44 -41.37
CA LYS A 167 23.29 -4.20 -41.93
C LYS A 167 23.32 -4.43 -43.45
N ARG A 168 22.68 -5.48 -43.94
CA ARG A 168 22.61 -5.78 -45.38
C ARG A 168 21.78 -4.75 -46.14
N SER A 169 20.63 -4.34 -45.59
CA SER A 169 19.79 -3.32 -46.22
C SER A 169 20.44 -1.94 -46.21
N ALA A 170 21.13 -1.56 -45.12
CA ALA A 170 21.89 -0.32 -45.05
C ALA A 170 22.95 -0.25 -46.16
N LYS A 171 23.72 -1.33 -46.39
CA LYS A 171 24.71 -1.38 -47.47
C LYS A 171 24.09 -1.26 -48.86
N VAL A 172 22.93 -1.87 -49.09
CA VAL A 172 22.23 -1.76 -50.37
C VAL A 172 21.72 -0.33 -50.58
N LEU A 173 21.17 0.29 -49.54
CA LEU A 173 20.72 1.68 -49.59
C LEU A 173 21.90 2.63 -49.82
N GLU A 174 22.99 2.47 -49.09
CA GLU A 174 24.23 3.25 -49.26
C GLU A 174 24.70 3.20 -50.73
N ARG A 175 24.86 1.98 -51.28
CA ARG A 175 25.24 1.80 -52.68
C ARG A 175 24.24 2.43 -53.65
N TRP A 176 22.94 2.34 -53.36
CA TRP A 176 21.92 2.96 -54.20
C TRP A 176 21.98 4.48 -54.15
N TYR A 177 22.18 5.07 -52.97
CA TYR A 177 22.35 6.52 -52.81
C TYR A 177 23.59 7.02 -53.54
N GLU A 178 24.72 6.33 -53.40
CA GLU A 178 25.97 6.68 -54.09
C GLU A 178 25.80 6.63 -55.62
N LEU A 179 25.28 5.54 -56.17
CA LEU A 179 25.18 5.37 -57.61
C LEU A 179 24.04 6.17 -58.23
N SER A 180 22.88 6.17 -57.60
CA SER A 180 21.66 6.74 -58.19
C SER A 180 21.50 8.21 -57.84
N ALA A 181 21.58 8.59 -56.57
CA ALA A 181 21.29 9.98 -56.18
C ALA A 181 22.50 10.88 -56.41
N LEU A 182 23.66 10.50 -55.87
CA LEU A 182 24.89 11.29 -56.02
C LEU A 182 25.43 11.18 -57.45
N GLY A 183 25.60 9.97 -57.97
CA GLY A 183 26.10 9.75 -59.33
C GLY A 183 25.23 10.40 -60.42
N ALA A 184 23.90 10.26 -60.36
CA ALA A 184 23.04 10.97 -61.31
C ALA A 184 23.07 12.48 -61.09
N GLY A 185 23.15 12.96 -59.84
CA GLY A 185 23.28 14.39 -59.54
C GLY A 185 24.54 15.01 -60.15
N GLU A 186 25.70 14.35 -60.03
CA GLU A 186 26.94 14.77 -60.66
C GLU A 186 26.80 14.81 -62.19
N CYS A 187 26.21 13.77 -62.79
CA CYS A 187 25.95 13.75 -64.23
C CYS A 187 25.04 14.93 -64.61
N TRP A 188 23.88 15.09 -63.97
CA TRP A 188 22.97 16.20 -64.26
C TRP A 188 23.66 17.56 -64.14
N SER A 189 24.51 17.75 -63.13
CA SER A 189 25.27 19.00 -62.96
C SER A 189 26.28 19.25 -64.08
N GLU A 190 26.96 18.21 -64.57
CA GLU A 190 27.88 18.31 -65.71
C GLU A 190 27.12 18.65 -66.99
N TRP A 191 26.00 17.97 -67.23
CA TRP A 191 25.14 18.22 -68.39
C TRP A 191 24.55 19.63 -68.37
N GLU A 192 24.12 20.12 -67.20
CA GLU A 192 23.63 21.49 -67.03
C GLU A 192 24.76 22.52 -67.25
N GLY A 193 25.98 22.25 -66.76
CA GLY A 193 27.15 23.08 -67.03
C GLY A 193 27.50 23.17 -68.53
N ARG A 194 27.43 22.04 -69.24
CA ARG A 194 27.65 21.99 -70.70
C ARG A 194 26.54 22.70 -71.46
N LEU A 195 25.29 22.52 -71.07
CA LEU A 195 24.15 23.19 -71.67
C LEU A 195 24.24 24.71 -71.46
N ALA A 196 24.59 25.16 -70.25
CA ALA A 196 24.80 26.57 -69.94
C ALA A 196 25.93 27.19 -70.78
N ALA A 197 27.02 26.46 -71.02
CA ALA A 197 28.10 26.91 -71.90
C ALA A 197 27.64 27.09 -73.36
N VAL A 198 26.87 26.12 -73.89
CA VAL A 198 26.28 26.20 -75.24
C VAL A 198 25.27 27.34 -75.33
N GLU A 199 24.40 27.48 -74.33
CA GLU A 199 23.42 28.57 -74.25
C GLU A 199 24.12 29.94 -74.21
N GLN A 200 25.23 30.05 -73.48
CA GLN A 200 26.03 31.27 -73.47
C GLN A 200 26.68 31.55 -74.82
N SER A 201 27.16 30.54 -75.56
CA SER A 201 27.69 30.76 -76.91
C SER A 201 26.60 31.21 -77.89
N VAL A 202 25.42 30.59 -77.84
CA VAL A 202 24.28 30.97 -78.69
C VAL A 202 23.85 32.41 -78.38
N ARG A 203 23.69 32.76 -77.10
CA ARG A 203 23.40 34.15 -76.68
C ARG A 203 24.45 35.14 -77.17
N ARG A 204 25.74 34.78 -77.20
CA ARG A 204 26.81 35.66 -77.70
C ARG A 204 26.66 35.89 -79.21
N GLU A 205 26.36 34.85 -79.98
CA GLU A 205 26.14 34.96 -81.43
C GLU A 205 24.86 35.73 -81.78
N GLU A 206 23.76 35.47 -81.08
CA GLU A 206 22.51 36.22 -81.24
C GLU A 206 22.70 37.71 -80.92
N ASN A 207 23.42 38.03 -79.84
CA ASN A 207 23.77 39.41 -79.50
C ASN A 207 24.71 40.05 -80.55
N ALA A 208 25.56 39.28 -81.22
CA ALA A 208 26.39 39.79 -82.31
C ALA A 208 25.55 40.09 -83.55
N ARG A 209 24.68 39.15 -83.97
CA ARG A 209 23.77 39.34 -85.11
C ARG A 209 22.81 40.51 -84.93
N THR A 210 22.19 40.63 -83.75
CA THR A 210 21.28 41.77 -83.47
C THR A 210 21.99 43.11 -83.47
N ARG A 211 23.28 43.18 -83.12
CA ARG A 211 24.09 44.40 -83.26
C ARG A 211 24.43 44.71 -84.72
N GLU A 212 24.72 43.68 -85.52
CA GLU A 212 24.95 43.82 -86.96
C GLU A 212 23.68 44.28 -87.68
N GLU A 213 22.52 43.69 -87.35
CA GLU A 213 21.21 44.06 -87.89
C GLU A 213 20.73 45.44 -87.43
N GLY A 214 21.08 45.86 -86.21
CA GLY A 214 20.79 47.22 -85.71
C GLY A 214 21.75 48.31 -86.19
N MET A 215 22.82 47.95 -86.92
CA MET A 215 23.75 48.87 -87.59
C MET A 215 23.43 49.07 -89.08
N VAL A 216 22.37 48.44 -89.60
CA VAL A 216 21.78 48.69 -90.93
C VAL A 216 20.55 49.57 -90.79
#